data_AF-A0A255DEF7-F1
#
_entry.id   AF-A0A255DEF7-F1
#
_cell.length_a   1.000
_cell.length_b   1.000
_cell.length_c   1.000
_cell.angle_alpha   90.00
_cell.angle_beta   90.00
_cell.angle_gamma   90.00
#
_symmetry.space_group_name_H-M   'P 1'
#
loop_
_entity.id
_entity.type
_entity.pdbx_description
1 polymer ?
#
loop_
_entity_poly.entity_id
_entity_poly.type
_entity_poly.pdbx_seq_one_letter_code
_entity_poly.pdbx_strand_id
1 'polypeptide(L)'
;MIPVDRASAVVRPAAIDKTYLELAHDALALEQHHLFVAEGEVRSRPEQDRAAALAFRAVQLKRAVERAGTAADTAAERFEQAVAALGPYVRRKATSSRGYVARTAALLIGDIAGLSGAAIALGEYPTLAVTQAISAGTATVTAGLAATQLRHLQQSAERQRDDAREALQPYIHLFAGPGKGQRLHTAVFVIAALIALFVTIGVFALRTAIEGSLSGLTFGALATAIALASFINSWHHADPVADLVESAKHDADVADRRHRRLASGRVVGQAEQAGAHENSVTTEYTHRGLAAAAHIEADKFRALLASPDVVGHGPGRGPSPVIKRSRSA
;
A
#
# COMPACT_ATOMS: atom_id res chain seq x y z
N MET A 1 -58.64 -31.78 -29.15
CA MET A 1 -58.38 -33.21 -29.43
C MET A 1 -59.03 -33.55 -30.76
N ILE A 2 -58.25 -33.98 -31.76
CA ILE A 2 -58.80 -34.52 -33.01
C ILE A 2 -59.32 -35.93 -32.69
N PRO A 3 -60.55 -36.30 -33.07
CA PRO A 3 -61.06 -37.66 -32.89
C PRO A 3 -60.11 -38.68 -33.54
N VAL A 4 -59.77 -39.76 -32.83
CA VAL A 4 -58.80 -40.78 -33.28
C VAL A 4 -59.19 -41.39 -34.63
N ASP A 5 -60.50 -41.50 -34.89
CA ASP A 5 -61.05 -42.05 -36.14
C ASP A 5 -60.87 -41.14 -37.38
N ARG A 6 -60.29 -39.94 -37.21
CA ARG A 6 -59.94 -38.99 -38.30
C ARG A 6 -58.44 -38.73 -38.41
N ALA A 7 -57.60 -39.43 -37.65
CA ALA A 7 -56.15 -39.30 -37.75
C ALA A 7 -55.63 -40.04 -39.01
N SER A 8 -55.53 -39.32 -40.13
CA SER A 8 -54.75 -39.72 -41.30
C SER A 8 -53.27 -39.50 -41.01
N ALA A 9 -52.45 -40.55 -41.11
CA ALA A 9 -51.00 -40.43 -41.08
C ALA A 9 -50.46 -40.78 -42.47
N VAL A 10 -50.03 -39.78 -43.23
CA VAL A 10 -49.35 -40.00 -44.51
C VAL A 10 -47.89 -40.32 -44.23
N VAL A 11 -47.46 -41.52 -44.63
CA VAL A 11 -46.06 -41.93 -44.48
C VAL A 11 -45.18 -41.05 -45.37
N ARG A 12 -44.11 -40.48 -44.81
CA ARG A 12 -43.09 -39.72 -45.55
C ARG A 12 -42.65 -40.54 -46.78
N PRO A 13 -42.70 -39.98 -48.00
CA PRO A 13 -42.20 -40.68 -49.18
C PRO A 13 -40.75 -41.11 -48.99
N ALA A 14 -40.43 -42.38 -49.26
CA ALA A 14 -39.09 -42.95 -49.04
C ALA A 14 -37.96 -42.22 -49.81
N ALA A 15 -38.34 -41.44 -50.83
CA ALA A 15 -37.43 -40.62 -51.64
C ALA A 15 -37.06 -39.28 -50.99
N ILE A 16 -37.70 -38.84 -49.90
CA ILE A 16 -37.46 -37.54 -49.25
C ILE A 16 -36.85 -37.77 -47.87
N ASP A 17 -35.67 -37.20 -47.62
CA ASP A 17 -34.98 -37.35 -46.32
C ASP A 17 -35.52 -36.35 -45.29
N LYS A 18 -35.47 -35.04 -45.60
CA LYS A 18 -36.07 -33.95 -44.82
C LYS A 18 -36.95 -33.08 -45.72
N THR A 19 -38.05 -32.57 -45.17
CA THR A 19 -38.90 -31.59 -45.84
C THR A 19 -38.23 -30.20 -45.84
N TYR A 20 -38.60 -29.32 -46.79
CA TYR A 20 -38.13 -27.94 -46.77
C TYR A 20 -38.57 -27.18 -45.50
N LEU A 21 -39.71 -27.56 -44.91
CA LEU A 21 -40.17 -27.04 -43.62
C LEU A 21 -39.19 -27.38 -42.50
N GLU A 22 -38.76 -28.64 -42.41
CA GLU A 22 -37.77 -29.09 -41.43
C GLU A 22 -36.43 -28.39 -41.64
N LEU A 23 -35.96 -28.29 -42.89
CA LEU A 23 -34.71 -27.59 -43.21
C LEU A 23 -34.78 -26.09 -42.85
N ALA A 24 -35.91 -25.43 -43.11
CA ALA A 24 -36.11 -24.03 -42.75
C ALA A 24 -36.12 -23.81 -41.24
N HIS A 25 -36.80 -24.68 -40.47
CA HIS A 25 -36.79 -24.59 -39.01
C HIS A 25 -35.43 -24.95 -38.40
N ASP A 26 -34.73 -25.95 -38.95
CA ASP A 26 -33.36 -26.31 -38.53
C ASP A 26 -32.42 -25.12 -38.76
N ALA A 27 -32.53 -24.44 -39.91
CA ALA A 27 -31.76 -23.24 -40.21
C ALA A 27 -32.13 -22.07 -39.29
N LEU A 28 -33.41 -21.84 -39.02
CA LEU A 28 -33.89 -20.77 -38.15
C LEU A 28 -33.46 -21.01 -36.69
N ALA A 29 -33.47 -22.26 -36.21
CA ALA A 29 -33.01 -22.61 -34.87
C ALA A 29 -31.51 -22.32 -34.71
N LEU A 30 -30.70 -22.67 -35.73
CA LEU A 30 -29.27 -22.33 -35.77
C LEU A 30 -29.06 -20.81 -35.81
N GLU A 31 -29.84 -20.10 -36.62
CA GLU A 31 -29.81 -18.64 -36.72
C GLU A 31 -30.09 -17.99 -35.36
N GLN A 32 -31.14 -18.41 -34.65
CA GLN A 32 -31.43 -17.89 -33.31
C GLN A 32 -30.26 -18.10 -32.35
N HIS A 33 -29.66 -19.28 -32.33
CA HIS A 33 -28.50 -19.52 -31.47
C HIS A 33 -27.37 -18.52 -31.75
N HIS A 34 -27.01 -18.33 -33.02
CA HIS A 34 -25.97 -17.37 -33.41
C HIS A 34 -26.34 -15.92 -33.13
N LEU A 35 -27.60 -15.52 -33.36
CA LEU A 35 -28.08 -14.17 -33.07
C LEU A 35 -27.96 -13.84 -31.57
N PHE A 36 -28.41 -14.74 -30.69
CA PHE A 36 -28.31 -14.52 -29.25
C PHE A 36 -26.86 -14.53 -28.75
N VAL A 37 -25.98 -15.36 -29.32
CA VAL A 37 -24.53 -15.31 -29.02
C VAL A 37 -23.95 -13.94 -29.41
N ALA A 38 -24.24 -13.46 -30.63
CA ALA A 38 -23.78 -12.15 -31.09
C ALA A 38 -24.34 -10.99 -30.26
N GLU A 39 -25.62 -11.05 -29.87
CA GLU A 39 -26.21 -10.08 -28.94
C GLU A 39 -25.52 -10.12 -27.57
N GLY A 40 -25.22 -11.32 -27.07
CA GLY A 40 -24.48 -11.51 -25.82
C GLY A 40 -23.12 -10.83 -25.85
N GLU A 41 -22.36 -11.02 -26.94
CA GLU A 41 -21.09 -10.32 -27.16
C GLU A 41 -21.27 -8.80 -27.20
N VAL A 42 -22.25 -8.28 -27.96
CA VAL A 42 -22.50 -6.84 -28.03
C VAL A 42 -22.85 -6.26 -26.65
N ARG A 43 -23.61 -7.00 -25.85
CA ARG A 43 -24.05 -6.60 -24.51
C ARG A 43 -22.96 -6.71 -23.46
N SER A 44 -22.01 -7.64 -23.61
CA SER A 44 -20.89 -7.82 -22.67
C SER A 44 -19.72 -6.85 -22.92
N ARG A 45 -19.57 -6.30 -24.13
CA ARG A 45 -18.50 -5.36 -24.52
C ARG A 45 -18.18 -4.26 -23.50
N PRO A 46 -19.15 -3.51 -22.92
CA PRO A 46 -18.82 -2.46 -21.97
C PRO A 46 -18.12 -2.98 -20.70
N GLU A 47 -18.52 -4.16 -20.22
CA GLU A 47 -17.89 -4.79 -19.06
C GLU A 47 -16.54 -5.42 -19.42
N GLN A 48 -16.42 -5.97 -20.62
CA GLN A 48 -15.14 -6.46 -21.16
C GLN A 48 -14.11 -5.33 -21.29
N ASP A 49 -14.49 -4.19 -21.87
CA ASP A 49 -13.64 -3.00 -21.98
C ASP A 49 -13.23 -2.48 -20.61
N ARG A 50 -14.17 -2.46 -19.66
CA ARG A 50 -13.92 -2.07 -18.27
C ARG A 50 -12.96 -3.03 -17.58
N ALA A 51 -13.16 -4.33 -17.74
CA ALA A 51 -12.28 -5.37 -17.19
C ALA A 51 -10.87 -5.24 -17.77
N ALA A 52 -10.75 -5.05 -19.09
CA ALA A 52 -9.48 -4.83 -19.77
C ALA A 52 -8.75 -3.57 -19.30
N ALA A 53 -9.47 -2.45 -19.16
CA ALA A 53 -8.91 -1.19 -18.65
C ALA A 53 -8.41 -1.31 -17.20
N LEU A 54 -9.06 -2.13 -16.39
CA LEU A 54 -8.68 -2.37 -14.99
C LEU A 54 -7.62 -3.47 -14.83
N ALA A 55 -7.49 -4.40 -15.79
CA ALA A 55 -6.64 -5.57 -15.69
C ALA A 55 -5.18 -5.22 -15.39
N PHE A 56 -4.58 -4.29 -16.14
CA PHE A 56 -3.20 -3.87 -15.90
C PHE A 56 -3.02 -3.28 -14.50
N ARG A 57 -3.94 -2.41 -14.07
CA ARG A 57 -3.88 -1.78 -12.74
C ARG A 57 -4.07 -2.80 -11.62
N ALA A 58 -4.96 -3.77 -11.80
CA ALA A 58 -5.17 -4.87 -10.85
C ALA A 58 -3.92 -5.73 -10.72
N VAL A 59 -3.25 -6.08 -11.83
CA VAL A 59 -1.98 -6.84 -11.81
C VAL A 59 -0.87 -6.05 -11.10
N GLN A 60 -0.73 -4.76 -11.40
CA GLN A 60 0.27 -3.92 -10.73
C GLN A 60 -0.01 -3.77 -9.24
N LEU A 61 -1.29 -3.63 -8.86
CA LEU A 61 -1.69 -3.55 -7.46
C LEU A 61 -1.41 -4.88 -6.73
N LYS A 62 -1.75 -6.03 -7.31
CA LYS A 62 -1.44 -7.35 -6.74
C LYS A 62 0.06 -7.49 -6.47
N ARG A 63 0.91 -7.20 -7.47
CA ARG A 63 2.38 -7.19 -7.32
C ARG A 63 2.90 -6.18 -6.30
N ALA A 64 2.23 -5.03 -6.15
CA ALA A 64 2.60 -4.03 -5.15
C ALA A 64 2.24 -4.49 -3.73
N VAL A 65 1.08 -5.14 -3.56
CA VAL A 65 0.64 -5.74 -2.29
C VAL A 65 1.60 -6.84 -1.85
N GLU A 66 1.98 -7.74 -2.77
CA GLU A 66 2.94 -8.82 -2.51
C GLU A 66 4.30 -8.26 -2.04
N ARG A 67 4.86 -7.30 -2.78
CA ARG A 67 6.13 -6.64 -2.39
C ARG A 67 6.03 -5.88 -1.07
N ALA A 68 4.87 -5.28 -0.79
CA ALA A 68 4.65 -4.60 0.47
C ALA A 68 4.52 -5.60 1.64
N GLY A 69 3.93 -6.77 1.39
CA GLY A 69 3.86 -7.87 2.35
C GLY A 69 5.25 -8.37 2.71
N THR A 70 6.05 -8.75 1.72
CA THR A 70 7.43 -9.20 1.98
C THR A 70 8.29 -8.16 2.68
N ALA A 71 8.11 -6.88 2.35
CA ALA A 71 8.79 -5.79 3.04
C ALA A 71 8.32 -5.63 4.49
N ALA A 72 7.03 -5.80 4.78
CA ALA A 72 6.48 -5.77 6.13
C ALA A 72 7.00 -6.94 6.96
N ASP A 73 7.00 -8.17 6.41
CA ASP A 73 7.52 -9.36 7.08
C ASP A 73 9.02 -9.21 7.40
N THR A 74 9.81 -8.77 6.41
CA THR A 74 11.26 -8.52 6.60
C THR A 74 11.50 -7.45 7.68
N ALA A 75 10.68 -6.39 7.73
CA ALA A 75 10.82 -5.34 8.73
C ALA A 75 10.43 -5.83 10.13
N ALA A 76 9.38 -6.66 10.23
CA ALA A 76 8.97 -7.31 11.47
C ALA A 76 10.05 -8.26 12.00
N GLU A 77 10.61 -9.11 11.15
CA GLU A 77 11.71 -10.01 11.51
C GLU A 77 12.94 -9.23 12.00
N ARG A 78 13.32 -8.14 11.32
CA ARG A 78 14.43 -7.28 11.76
C ARG A 78 14.15 -6.65 13.12
N PHE A 79 12.92 -6.22 13.38
CA PHE A 79 12.52 -5.69 14.67
C PHE A 79 12.60 -6.78 15.76
N GLU A 80 12.09 -7.98 15.51
CA GLU A 80 12.16 -9.10 16.44
C GLU A 80 13.61 -9.51 16.74
N GLN A 81 14.45 -9.60 15.72
CA GLN A 81 15.88 -9.88 15.86
C GLN A 81 16.58 -8.78 16.66
N ALA A 82 16.29 -7.50 16.39
CA ALA A 82 16.83 -6.38 17.15
C ALA A 82 16.39 -6.45 18.62
N VAL A 83 15.11 -6.72 18.90
CA VAL A 83 14.62 -6.86 20.29
C VAL A 83 15.26 -8.06 20.99
N ALA A 84 15.40 -9.20 20.33
CA ALA A 84 16.01 -10.39 20.90
C ALA A 84 17.51 -10.19 21.21
N ALA A 85 18.24 -9.55 20.30
CA ALA A 85 19.68 -9.30 20.45
C ALA A 85 19.97 -8.15 21.43
N LEU A 86 19.22 -7.06 21.33
CA LEU A 86 19.52 -5.79 21.99
C LEU A 86 18.67 -5.51 23.22
N GLY A 87 17.53 -6.17 23.39
CA GLY A 87 16.58 -5.97 24.49
C GLY A 87 17.23 -5.94 25.88
N PRO A 88 18.14 -6.86 26.22
CA PRO A 88 18.84 -6.84 27.51
C PRO A 88 19.74 -5.62 27.76
N TYR A 89 20.12 -4.88 26.71
CA TYR A 89 21.04 -3.73 26.78
C TYR A 89 20.32 -2.38 26.70
N VAL A 90 19.00 -2.38 26.49
CA VAL A 90 18.14 -1.20 26.53
C VAL A 90 18.02 -0.72 27.98
N ARG A 91 18.39 0.53 28.22
CA ARG A 91 18.28 1.17 29.54
C ARG A 91 17.14 2.17 29.60
N ARG A 92 16.72 2.72 28.46
CA ARG A 92 15.62 3.69 28.36
C ARG A 92 14.26 3.01 28.34
N LYS A 93 13.29 3.55 29.09
CA LYS A 93 11.87 3.13 29.00
C LYS A 93 11.28 3.53 27.65
N ALA A 94 10.53 2.63 27.00
CA ALA A 94 10.00 2.82 25.64
C ALA A 94 9.11 4.06 25.43
N THR A 95 8.53 4.64 26.48
CA THR A 95 7.69 5.86 26.39
C THR A 95 8.47 7.17 26.55
N SER A 96 9.78 7.11 26.73
CA SER A 96 10.59 8.28 27.09
C SER A 96 10.89 9.22 25.93
N SER A 97 10.77 8.77 24.67
CA SER A 97 11.07 9.59 23.47
C SER A 97 10.11 10.77 23.32
N ARG A 98 8.81 10.56 23.58
CA ARG A 98 7.81 11.64 23.57
C ARG A 98 8.06 12.67 24.68
N GLY A 99 8.45 12.21 25.87
CA GLY A 99 8.78 13.09 26.99
C GLY A 99 10.02 13.94 26.71
N TYR A 100 11.02 13.37 26.05
CA TYR A 100 12.20 14.10 25.58
C TYR A 100 11.81 15.23 24.62
N VAL A 101 11.06 14.91 23.54
CA VAL A 101 10.64 15.90 22.54
C VAL A 101 9.80 17.01 23.17
N ALA A 102 8.85 16.66 24.05
CA ALA A 102 8.01 17.64 24.74
C ALA A 102 8.83 18.61 25.61
N ARG A 103 9.81 18.12 26.37
CA ARG A 103 10.67 18.97 27.21
C ARG A 103 11.59 19.85 26.36
N THR A 104 12.19 19.31 25.30
CA THR A 104 13.04 20.09 24.38
C THR A 104 12.23 21.18 23.68
N ALA A 105 11.01 20.88 23.24
CA ALA A 105 10.11 21.88 22.66
C ALA A 105 9.72 22.96 23.68
N ALA A 106 9.41 22.58 24.93
CA ALA A 106 9.10 23.53 25.99
C ALA A 106 10.29 24.47 26.30
N LEU A 107 11.52 23.93 26.36
CA LEU A 107 12.74 24.74 26.53
C LEU A 107 12.93 25.72 25.37
N LEU A 108 12.76 25.26 24.13
CA LEU A 108 12.89 26.11 22.93
C LEU A 108 11.85 27.23 22.91
N ILE A 109 10.58 26.91 23.19
CA ILE A 109 9.49 27.89 23.24
C ILE A 109 9.75 28.92 24.34
N GLY A 110 10.20 28.48 25.52
CA GLY A 110 10.56 29.36 26.62
C GLY A 110 11.69 30.32 26.26
N ASP A 111 12.74 29.84 25.59
CA ASP A 111 13.87 30.66 25.17
C ASP A 111 13.46 31.70 24.11
N ILE A 112 12.68 31.27 23.11
CA ILE A 112 12.15 32.17 22.08
C ILE A 112 11.30 33.27 22.73
N ALA A 113 10.36 32.91 23.60
CA ALA A 113 9.47 33.88 24.24
C ALA A 113 10.24 34.88 25.12
N GLY A 114 11.24 34.41 25.87
CA GLY A 114 12.09 35.25 26.72
C GLY A 114 12.95 36.22 25.93
N LEU A 115 13.60 35.75 24.86
CA LEU A 115 14.45 36.57 23.99
C LEU A 115 13.63 37.55 23.15
N SER A 116 12.56 37.08 22.50
CA SER A 116 11.72 37.94 21.65
C SER A 116 10.95 38.97 22.46
N GLY A 117 10.37 38.58 23.60
CA GLY A 117 9.58 39.49 24.44
C GLY A 117 10.42 40.66 24.94
N ALA A 118 11.68 40.40 25.24
CA ALA A 118 12.61 41.45 25.61
C ALA A 118 13.08 42.31 24.44
N ALA A 119 13.48 41.73 23.33
CA ALA A 119 13.87 42.48 22.13
C ALA A 119 12.74 43.42 21.66
N ILE A 120 11.48 42.97 21.73
CA ILE A 120 10.31 43.80 21.44
C ILE A 120 10.15 44.93 22.47
N ALA A 121 10.33 44.64 23.76
CA ALA A 121 10.27 45.67 24.81
C ALA A 121 11.35 46.76 24.63
N LEU A 122 12.44 46.43 23.96
CA LEU A 122 13.56 47.32 23.62
C LEU A 122 13.33 48.14 22.34
N GLY A 123 12.18 47.99 21.70
CA GLY A 123 11.84 48.70 20.47
C GLY A 123 12.43 48.07 19.21
N GLU A 124 12.99 46.85 19.29
CA GLU A 124 13.34 46.12 18.07
C GLU A 124 12.08 45.75 17.28
N TYR A 125 12.22 45.69 15.96
CA TYR A 125 11.13 45.31 15.09
C TYR A 125 10.71 43.86 15.41
N PRO A 126 9.43 43.58 15.72
CA PRO A 126 9.02 42.28 16.26
C PRO A 126 9.43 41.07 15.42
N THR A 127 9.46 41.22 14.09
CA THR A 127 9.87 40.14 13.20
C THR A 127 11.36 39.81 13.30
N LEU A 128 12.22 40.82 13.47
CA LEU A 128 13.66 40.64 13.66
C LEU A 128 13.99 40.05 15.03
N ALA A 129 13.29 40.54 16.07
CA ALA A 129 13.39 40.03 17.43
C ALA A 129 13.06 38.52 17.50
N VAL A 130 11.97 38.11 16.86
CA VAL A 130 11.53 36.70 16.82
C VAL A 130 12.50 35.83 16.01
N THR A 131 12.98 36.28 14.85
CA THR A 131 13.92 35.49 14.04
C THR A 131 15.27 35.30 14.75
N GLN A 132 15.77 36.34 15.41
CA GLN A 132 16.98 36.27 16.23
C GLN A 132 16.80 35.33 17.42
N ALA A 133 15.65 35.40 18.11
CA ALA A 133 15.32 34.51 19.22
C ALA A 133 15.22 33.03 18.79
N ILE A 134 14.62 32.74 17.62
CA ILE A 134 14.57 31.39 17.06
C ILE A 134 15.99 30.87 16.77
N SER A 135 16.82 31.69 16.12
CA SER A 135 18.21 31.34 15.79
C SER A 135 19.05 31.05 17.06
N ALA A 136 18.98 31.94 18.05
CA ALA A 136 19.67 31.77 19.32
C ALA A 136 19.17 30.53 20.09
N GLY A 137 17.85 30.36 20.22
CA GLY A 137 17.28 29.23 20.95
C GLY A 137 17.57 27.88 20.29
N THR A 138 17.51 27.81 18.96
CA THR A 138 17.92 26.60 18.23
C THR A 138 19.40 26.29 18.41
N ALA A 139 20.29 27.29 18.39
CA ALA A 139 21.71 27.08 18.67
C ALA A 139 21.96 26.58 20.10
N THR A 140 21.30 27.18 21.11
CA THR A 140 21.39 26.78 22.53
C THR A 140 20.95 25.33 22.73
N VAL A 141 19.79 24.96 22.17
CA VAL A 141 19.27 23.59 22.25
C VAL A 141 20.22 22.61 21.56
N THR A 142 20.70 22.95 20.36
CA THR A 142 21.62 22.11 19.57
C THR A 142 22.95 21.88 20.28
N ALA A 143 23.51 22.90 20.95
CA ALA A 143 24.68 22.74 21.79
C ALA A 143 24.43 21.72 22.93
N GLY A 144 23.26 21.75 23.55
CA GLY A 144 22.85 20.75 24.55
C GLY A 144 22.77 19.32 24.00
N LEU A 145 22.44 19.14 22.71
CA LEU A 145 22.38 17.82 22.08
C LEU A 145 23.74 17.12 22.02
N ALA A 146 24.87 17.85 22.13
CA ALA A 146 26.20 17.23 22.17
C ALA A 146 26.36 16.24 23.34
N ALA A 147 25.54 16.35 24.39
CA ALA A 147 25.48 15.38 25.49
C ALA A 147 25.18 13.96 25.00
N THR A 148 24.36 13.81 23.95
CA THR A 148 24.00 12.50 23.40
C THR A 148 25.22 11.71 22.96
N GLN A 149 26.16 12.37 22.28
CA GLN A 149 27.39 11.77 21.77
C GLN A 149 28.30 11.29 22.90
N LEU A 150 28.44 12.12 23.94
CA LEU A 150 29.24 11.76 25.11
C LEU A 150 28.60 10.60 25.88
N ARG A 151 27.26 10.56 25.97
CA ARG A 151 26.54 9.44 26.58
C ARG A 151 26.69 8.16 25.78
N HIS A 152 26.63 8.23 24.44
CA HIS A 152 26.84 7.08 23.57
C HIS A 152 28.24 6.48 23.75
N LEU A 153 29.28 7.32 23.85
CA LEU A 153 30.64 6.87 24.15
C LEU A 153 30.75 6.20 25.53
N GLN A 154 30.18 6.82 26.55
CA GLN A 154 30.17 6.22 27.89
C GLN A 154 29.50 4.84 27.86
N GLN A 155 28.33 4.76 27.25
CA GLN A 155 27.57 3.51 27.23
C GLN A 155 28.21 2.45 26.33
N SER A 156 28.88 2.82 25.23
CA SER A 156 29.62 1.85 24.42
C SER A 156 30.84 1.32 25.16
N ALA A 157 31.54 2.17 25.91
CA ALA A 157 32.63 1.75 26.81
C ALA A 157 32.12 0.81 27.92
N GLU A 158 31.00 1.14 28.57
CA GLU A 158 30.39 0.27 29.60
C GLU A 158 29.89 -1.07 29.06
N ARG A 159 29.56 -1.13 27.76
CA ARG A 159 29.08 -2.35 27.08
C ARG A 159 30.20 -3.10 26.37
N GLN A 160 31.44 -2.60 26.40
CA GLN A 160 32.54 -3.20 25.65
C GLN A 160 32.73 -4.66 26.04
N ARG A 161 32.75 -5.52 25.03
CA ARG A 161 32.96 -6.97 25.17
C ARG A 161 33.83 -7.45 24.03
N ASP A 162 34.86 -8.20 24.40
CA ASP A 162 35.79 -8.79 23.44
C ASP A 162 35.18 -10.04 22.77
N ASP A 163 34.25 -10.72 23.45
CA ASP A 163 33.52 -11.89 22.93
C ASP A 163 32.06 -11.53 22.59
N ALA A 164 31.82 -11.01 21.39
CA ALA A 164 30.47 -10.77 20.89
C ALA A 164 29.86 -12.09 20.36
N ARG A 165 28.69 -12.48 20.91
CA ARG A 165 27.87 -13.58 20.34
C ARG A 165 27.55 -13.29 18.88
N GLU A 166 27.41 -14.32 18.04
CA GLU A 166 27.11 -14.20 16.61
C GLU A 166 25.90 -13.31 16.32
N ALA A 167 24.84 -13.39 17.14
CA ALA A 167 23.64 -12.55 17.05
C ALA A 167 23.89 -11.03 17.23
N LEU A 168 25.01 -10.64 17.85
CA LEU A 168 25.39 -9.23 18.06
C LEU A 168 26.32 -8.68 16.97
N GLN A 169 26.80 -9.53 16.06
CA GLN A 169 27.76 -9.14 15.03
C GLN A 169 27.28 -7.95 14.16
N PRO A 170 26.00 -7.88 13.72
CA PRO A 170 25.50 -6.71 12.99
C PRO A 170 25.50 -5.41 13.81
N TYR A 171 25.47 -5.54 15.14
CA TYR A 171 25.36 -4.44 16.09
C TYR A 171 26.68 -4.12 16.80
N ILE A 172 27.81 -4.70 16.36
CA ILE A 172 29.09 -4.60 17.06
C ILE A 172 29.58 -3.15 17.23
N HIS A 173 29.18 -2.25 16.34
CA HIS A 173 29.46 -0.81 16.44
C HIS A 173 28.91 -0.16 17.72
N LEU A 174 27.87 -0.75 18.35
CA LEU A 174 27.33 -0.31 19.64
C LEU A 174 28.15 -0.78 20.84
N PHE A 175 29.03 -1.77 20.64
CA PHE A 175 29.84 -2.44 21.66
C PHE A 175 31.35 -2.24 21.47
N ALA A 176 31.79 -1.64 20.36
CA ALA A 176 33.21 -1.51 20.00
C ALA A 176 34.03 -0.55 20.88
N GLY A 177 33.44 0.02 21.94
CA GLY A 177 34.09 1.01 22.80
C GLY A 177 34.51 2.29 22.07
N PRO A 178 35.20 3.23 22.75
CA PRO A 178 35.74 4.43 22.11
C PRO A 178 36.94 4.06 21.23
N GLY A 179 36.69 3.86 19.93
CA GLY A 179 37.76 3.69 18.93
C GLY A 179 38.58 4.96 18.69
N LYS A 180 39.42 4.97 17.63
CA LYS A 180 40.24 6.13 17.19
C LYS A 180 39.45 7.43 16.91
N GLY A 181 38.11 7.41 16.99
CA GLY A 181 37.20 8.55 16.83
C GLY A 181 37.04 9.46 18.06
N GLN A 182 37.70 9.19 19.19
CA GLN A 182 37.59 10.03 20.40
C GLN A 182 37.88 11.52 20.14
N ARG A 183 38.81 11.83 19.21
CA ARG A 183 39.12 13.21 18.81
C ARG A 183 37.93 13.96 18.22
N LEU A 184 37.09 13.28 17.43
CA LEU A 184 35.91 13.87 16.81
C LEU A 184 34.87 14.23 17.87
N HIS A 185 34.62 13.33 18.83
CA HIS A 185 33.67 13.58 19.90
C HIS A 185 34.12 14.71 20.83
N THR A 186 35.42 14.77 21.15
CA THR A 186 35.99 15.90 21.90
C THR A 186 35.83 17.21 21.11
N ALA A 187 36.07 17.20 19.80
CA ALA A 187 35.87 18.39 18.97
C ALA A 187 34.40 18.86 18.96
N VAL A 188 33.45 17.94 18.83
CA VAL A 188 32.01 18.27 18.89
C VAL A 188 31.63 18.86 20.25
N PHE A 189 32.14 18.30 21.35
CA PHE A 189 31.91 18.83 22.68
C PHE A 189 32.51 20.23 22.86
N VAL A 190 33.74 20.46 22.38
CA VAL A 190 34.37 21.80 22.41
C VAL A 190 33.56 22.80 21.59
N ILE A 191 33.12 22.44 20.38
CA ILE A 191 32.28 23.30 19.54
C ILE A 191 30.97 23.64 20.26
N ALA A 192 30.31 22.66 20.88
CA ALA A 192 29.08 22.89 21.64
C ALA A 192 29.31 23.81 22.85
N ALA A 193 30.42 23.62 23.58
CA ALA A 193 30.79 24.49 24.69
C ALA A 193 31.08 25.93 24.23
N LEU A 194 31.75 26.10 23.08
CA LEU A 194 31.98 27.41 22.48
C LEU A 194 30.68 28.08 22.03
N ILE A 195 29.74 27.35 21.42
CA ILE A 195 28.42 27.88 21.07
C ILE A 195 27.69 28.35 22.32
N ALA A 196 27.61 27.53 23.36
CA ALA A 196 26.96 27.90 24.61
C ALA A 196 27.62 29.13 25.26
N LEU A 197 28.95 29.21 25.22
CA LEU A 197 29.71 30.36 25.71
C LEU A 197 29.40 31.63 24.91
N PHE A 198 29.42 31.57 23.58
CA PHE A 198 29.15 32.73 22.72
C PHE A 198 27.71 33.21 22.83
N VAL A 199 26.73 32.31 22.93
CA VAL A 199 25.33 32.69 23.18
C VAL A 199 25.22 33.37 24.54
N THR A 200 25.83 32.80 25.58
CA THR A 200 25.83 33.38 26.93
C THR A 200 26.45 34.78 26.94
N ILE A 201 27.62 34.95 26.32
CA ILE A 201 28.30 36.24 26.20
C ILE A 201 27.47 37.23 25.38
N GLY A 202 26.87 36.78 24.27
CA GLY A 202 26.02 37.63 23.42
C GLY A 202 24.80 38.15 24.16
N VAL A 203 24.10 37.27 24.88
CA VAL A 203 22.95 37.65 25.72
C VAL A 203 23.39 38.56 26.87
N PHE A 204 24.48 38.23 27.55
CA PHE A 204 25.04 39.04 28.63
C PHE A 204 25.41 40.45 28.14
N ALA A 205 26.15 40.56 27.03
CA ALA A 205 26.60 41.83 26.48
C ALA A 205 25.42 42.70 26.03
N LEU A 206 24.46 42.11 25.31
CA LEU A 206 23.26 42.80 24.87
C LEU A 206 22.46 43.34 26.06
N ARG A 207 22.28 42.55 27.12
CA ARG A 207 21.50 42.95 28.29
C ARG A 207 22.22 43.92 29.21
N THR A 208 23.53 43.75 29.37
CA THR A 208 24.37 44.68 30.11
C THR A 208 24.34 46.07 29.49
N ALA A 209 24.38 46.14 28.16
CA ALA A 209 24.36 47.41 27.43
C ALA A 209 23.07 48.21 27.62
N ILE A 210 21.95 47.54 27.95
CA ILE A 210 20.64 48.19 27.96
C ILE A 210 20.06 48.35 29.37
N GLU A 211 20.11 47.30 30.18
CA GLU A 211 19.44 47.24 31.48
C GLU A 211 20.44 47.26 32.66
N GLY A 212 21.73 47.38 32.36
CA GLY A 212 22.81 47.36 33.34
C GLY A 212 23.36 45.96 33.62
N SER A 213 24.49 45.91 34.31
CA SER A 213 25.28 44.68 34.53
C SER A 213 24.53 43.59 35.29
N LEU A 214 23.58 43.95 36.15
CA LEU A 214 22.77 43.00 36.90
C LEU A 214 21.82 42.22 35.98
N SER A 215 21.16 42.91 35.03
CA SER A 215 20.29 42.28 34.03
C SER A 215 21.10 41.45 33.03
N GLY A 216 22.26 41.96 32.62
CA GLY A 216 23.26 41.19 31.87
C GLY A 216 23.52 39.81 32.48
N LEU A 217 23.89 39.80 33.76
CA LEU A 217 24.19 38.59 34.53
C LEU A 217 23.00 37.63 34.60
N THR A 218 21.79 38.12 34.88
CA THR A 218 20.60 37.25 35.04
C THR A 218 20.22 36.57 33.74
N PHE A 219 20.20 37.29 32.61
CA PHE A 219 19.85 36.69 31.32
C PHE A 219 20.96 35.81 30.74
N GLY A 220 22.23 36.15 30.95
CA GLY A 220 23.35 35.27 30.60
C GLY A 220 23.31 33.95 31.40
N ALA A 221 23.04 34.04 32.70
CA ALA A 221 22.88 32.86 33.56
C ALA A 221 21.66 32.01 33.15
N LEU A 222 20.56 32.64 32.73
CA LEU A 222 19.37 31.96 32.24
C LEU A 222 19.66 31.20 30.93
N ALA A 223 20.36 31.82 29.97
CA ALA A 223 20.78 31.16 28.74
C ALA A 223 21.69 29.94 29.02
N THR A 224 22.63 30.09 29.97
CA THR A 224 23.47 28.97 30.45
C THR A 224 22.62 27.86 31.07
N ALA A 225 21.64 28.22 31.91
CA ALA A 225 20.75 27.25 32.55
C ALA A 225 19.92 26.47 31.53
N ILE A 226 19.42 27.12 30.47
CA ILE A 226 18.71 26.46 29.38
C ILE A 226 19.63 25.49 28.62
N ALA A 227 20.85 25.93 28.30
CA ALA A 227 21.85 25.06 27.64
C ALA A 227 22.15 23.81 28.49
N LEU A 228 22.35 23.98 29.80
CA LEU A 228 22.57 22.90 30.74
C LEU A 228 21.34 21.99 30.89
N ALA A 229 20.12 22.55 30.93
CA ALA A 229 18.89 21.78 30.98
C ALA A 229 18.70 20.94 29.70
N SER A 230 18.98 21.52 28.52
CA SER A 230 18.99 20.81 27.24
C SER A 230 20.04 19.68 27.24
N PHE A 231 21.23 19.95 27.78
CA PHE A 231 22.30 18.97 27.95
C PHE A 231 21.85 17.80 28.84
N ILE A 232 21.32 18.08 30.03
CA ILE A 232 20.85 17.05 30.98
C ILE A 232 19.71 16.24 30.37
N ASN A 233 18.75 16.90 29.70
CA ASN A 233 17.64 16.22 29.05
C ASN A 233 18.17 15.28 27.95
N SER A 234 19.09 15.74 27.11
CA SER A 234 19.72 14.95 26.05
C SER A 234 20.53 13.78 26.60
N TRP A 235 21.30 14.00 27.65
CA TRP A 235 22.10 12.98 28.33
C TRP A 235 21.24 11.85 28.91
N HIS A 236 20.15 12.22 29.60
CA HIS A 236 19.27 11.25 30.25
C HIS A 236 18.51 10.38 29.23
N HIS A 237 18.21 10.93 28.05
CA HIS A 237 17.42 10.23 27.03
C HIS A 237 18.25 9.55 25.96
N ALA A 238 19.56 9.80 25.89
CA ALA A 238 20.45 9.13 24.95
C ALA A 238 20.64 7.66 25.30
N ASP A 239 20.15 6.79 24.42
CA ASP A 239 20.38 5.34 24.46
C ASP A 239 20.38 4.80 23.02
N PRO A 240 21.55 4.59 22.41
CA PRO A 240 21.66 4.28 20.99
C PRO A 240 21.06 2.91 20.67
N VAL A 241 21.01 2.02 21.66
CA VAL A 241 20.37 0.70 21.55
C VAL A 241 18.85 0.86 21.49
N ALA A 242 18.28 1.68 22.38
CA ALA A 242 16.85 1.97 22.36
C ALA A 242 16.43 2.69 21.07
N ASP A 243 17.25 3.61 20.57
CA ASP A 243 17.00 4.34 19.33
C ASP A 243 16.97 3.40 18.11
N LEU A 244 17.88 2.42 18.05
CA LEU A 244 17.89 1.41 16.98
C LEU A 244 16.65 0.53 17.03
N VAL A 245 16.28 0.02 18.21
CA VAL A 245 15.07 -0.80 18.39
C VAL A 245 13.80 -0.01 18.07
N GLU A 246 13.73 1.26 18.48
CA GLU A 246 12.59 2.16 18.19
C GLU A 246 12.50 2.48 16.69
N SER A 247 13.63 2.68 16.01
CA SER A 247 13.67 2.84 14.55
C SER A 247 13.19 1.58 13.83
N ALA A 248 13.68 0.40 14.23
CA ALA A 248 13.26 -0.87 13.63
C ALA A 248 11.75 -1.11 13.83
N LYS A 249 11.23 -0.77 15.02
CA LYS A 249 9.78 -0.80 15.28
C LYS A 249 9.02 0.16 14.36
N HIS A 250 9.50 1.40 14.23
CA HIS A 250 8.86 2.39 13.38
C HIS A 250 8.80 1.92 11.93
N ASP A 251 9.89 1.35 11.42
CA ASP A 251 9.97 0.81 10.06
C ASP A 251 8.98 -0.35 9.85
N ALA A 252 8.87 -1.27 10.82
CA ALA A 252 7.89 -2.35 10.80
C ALA A 252 6.45 -1.80 10.78
N ASP A 253 6.13 -0.86 11.66
CA ASP A 253 4.81 -0.23 11.72
C ASP A 253 4.46 0.53 10.42
N VAL A 254 5.43 1.22 9.82
CA VAL A 254 5.24 1.93 8.53
C VAL A 254 5.03 0.94 7.39
N ALA A 255 5.80 -0.15 7.34
CA ALA A 255 5.69 -1.17 6.32
C ALA A 255 4.33 -1.90 6.40
N ASP A 256 3.90 -2.30 7.59
CA ASP A 256 2.58 -2.92 7.83
C ASP A 256 1.44 -1.97 7.43
N ARG A 257 1.49 -0.70 7.85
CA ARG A 257 0.50 0.31 7.42
C ARG A 257 0.44 0.45 5.90
N ARG A 258 1.59 0.44 5.23
CA ARG A 258 1.67 0.51 3.76
C ARG A 258 1.06 -0.73 3.12
N HIS A 259 1.37 -1.92 3.62
CA HIS A 259 0.80 -3.18 3.14
C HIS A 259 -0.73 -3.17 3.28
N ARG A 260 -1.27 -2.86 4.47
CA ARG A 260 -2.73 -2.76 4.71
C ARG A 260 -3.40 -1.74 3.80
N ARG A 261 -2.79 -0.57 3.61
CA ARG A 261 -3.31 0.47 2.71
C ARG A 261 -3.40 -0.05 1.27
N LEU A 262 -2.38 -0.73 0.78
CA LEU A 262 -2.39 -1.30 -0.58
C LEU A 262 -3.38 -2.46 -0.70
N ALA A 263 -3.46 -3.33 0.31
CA ALA A 263 -4.38 -4.46 0.35
C ALA A 263 -5.86 -4.02 0.33
N SER A 264 -6.17 -2.86 0.93
CA SER A 264 -7.52 -2.27 0.90
C SER A 264 -7.93 -1.67 -0.46
N GLY A 265 -7.06 -1.76 -1.48
CA GLY A 265 -7.31 -1.20 -2.80
C GLY A 265 -8.45 -1.89 -3.55
N ARG A 266 -9.51 -1.12 -3.87
CA ARG A 266 -10.72 -1.63 -4.55
C ARG A 266 -10.53 -2.03 -6.02
N VAL A 267 -9.39 -1.68 -6.63
CA VAL A 267 -9.14 -1.89 -8.07
C VAL A 267 -9.18 -3.37 -8.44
N VAL A 268 -8.66 -4.25 -7.59
CA VAL A 268 -8.72 -5.71 -7.82
C VAL A 268 -10.16 -6.19 -7.82
N GLY A 269 -10.94 -5.84 -6.78
CA GLY A 269 -12.35 -6.23 -6.69
C GLY A 269 -13.19 -5.67 -7.83
N GLN A 270 -12.91 -4.44 -8.29
CA GLN A 270 -13.60 -3.86 -9.45
C GLN A 270 -13.27 -4.60 -10.76
N ALA A 271 -12.02 -5.01 -10.96
CA ALA A 271 -11.62 -5.78 -12.14
C ALA A 271 -12.29 -7.17 -12.14
N GLU A 272 -12.30 -7.84 -10.99
CA GLU A 272 -12.93 -9.15 -10.82
C GLU A 272 -14.46 -9.07 -10.98
N GLN A 273 -15.09 -8.02 -10.45
CA GLN A 273 -16.53 -7.78 -10.64
C GLN A 273 -16.89 -7.54 -12.11
N ALA A 274 -16.11 -6.73 -12.84
CA ALA A 274 -16.35 -6.47 -14.25
C ALA A 274 -16.25 -7.77 -15.08
N GLY A 275 -15.21 -8.58 -14.86
CA GLY A 275 -15.09 -9.89 -15.52
C GLY A 275 -16.19 -10.88 -15.14
N ALA A 276 -16.67 -10.84 -13.88
CA ALA A 276 -17.81 -11.67 -13.47
C ALA A 276 -19.12 -11.24 -14.16
N HIS A 277 -19.36 -9.94 -14.31
CA HIS A 277 -20.52 -9.42 -15.02
C HIS A 277 -20.48 -9.76 -16.51
N GLU A 278 -19.33 -9.61 -17.17
CA GLU A 278 -19.12 -10.03 -18.56
C GLU A 278 -19.53 -11.50 -18.75
N ASN A 279 -18.96 -12.40 -17.94
CA ASN A 279 -19.25 -13.83 -18.00
C ASN A 279 -20.73 -14.14 -17.74
N SER A 280 -21.36 -13.43 -16.81
CA SER A 280 -22.79 -13.59 -16.52
C SER A 280 -23.65 -13.25 -17.73
N VAL A 281 -23.38 -12.11 -18.38
CA VAL A 281 -24.14 -11.67 -19.56
C VAL A 281 -23.96 -12.65 -20.72
N THR A 282 -22.73 -13.06 -21.03
CA THR A 282 -22.46 -14.02 -22.11
C THR A 282 -23.15 -15.37 -21.86
N THR A 283 -23.12 -15.84 -20.61
CA THR A 283 -23.76 -17.11 -20.21
C THR A 283 -25.29 -17.00 -20.33
N GLU A 284 -25.88 -15.91 -19.85
CA GLU A 284 -27.33 -15.65 -19.96
C GLU A 284 -27.80 -15.67 -21.42
N TYR A 285 -27.11 -14.95 -22.30
CA TYR A 285 -27.46 -14.89 -23.72
C TYR A 285 -27.25 -16.24 -24.44
N THR A 286 -26.21 -16.99 -24.07
CA THR A 286 -26.01 -18.36 -24.56
C THR A 286 -27.22 -19.25 -24.21
N HIS A 287 -27.68 -19.19 -22.95
CA HIS A 287 -28.86 -19.96 -22.52
C HIS A 287 -30.14 -19.50 -23.20
N ARG A 288 -30.32 -18.19 -23.43
CA ARG A 288 -31.46 -17.66 -24.20
C ARG A 288 -31.46 -18.15 -25.64
N GLY A 289 -30.29 -18.18 -26.30
CA GLY A 289 -30.13 -18.72 -27.65
C GLY A 289 -30.48 -20.20 -27.73
N LEU A 290 -30.00 -21.00 -26.76
CA LEU A 290 -30.36 -22.42 -26.67
C LEU A 290 -31.87 -22.62 -26.44
N ALA A 291 -32.48 -21.82 -25.57
CA ALA A 291 -33.92 -21.88 -25.32
C ALA A 291 -34.75 -21.49 -26.56
N ALA A 292 -34.33 -20.45 -27.29
CA ALA A 292 -34.97 -20.01 -28.53
C ALA A 292 -34.86 -21.06 -29.64
N ALA A 293 -33.68 -21.67 -29.80
CA ALA A 293 -33.46 -22.77 -30.76
C ALA A 293 -34.36 -23.98 -30.43
N ALA A 294 -34.43 -24.38 -29.16
CA ALA A 294 -35.30 -25.47 -28.72
C ALA A 294 -36.79 -25.14 -28.92
N HIS A 295 -37.19 -23.87 -28.77
CA HIS A 295 -38.56 -23.43 -29.06
C HIS A 295 -38.92 -23.59 -30.54
N ILE A 296 -38.03 -23.17 -31.46
CA ILE A 296 -38.23 -23.36 -32.90
C ILE A 296 -38.27 -24.85 -33.26
N GLU A 297 -37.43 -25.65 -32.62
CA GLU A 297 -37.45 -27.10 -32.80
C GLU A 297 -38.80 -27.71 -32.36
N ALA A 298 -39.36 -27.25 -31.24
CA ALA A 298 -40.71 -27.66 -30.82
C ALA A 298 -41.79 -27.20 -31.81
N ASP A 299 -41.67 -25.98 -32.35
CA ASP A 299 -42.62 -25.45 -33.35
C ASP A 299 -42.54 -26.20 -34.68
N LYS A 300 -41.35 -26.63 -35.10
CA LYS A 300 -41.16 -27.55 -36.23
C LYS A 300 -42.03 -28.81 -36.06
N PHE A 301 -41.99 -29.43 -34.88
CA PHE A 301 -42.81 -30.62 -34.59
C PHE A 301 -44.31 -30.30 -34.55
N ARG A 302 -44.71 -29.15 -33.98
CA ARG A 302 -46.11 -28.71 -34.00
C ARG A 302 -46.63 -28.48 -35.41
N ALA A 303 -45.83 -27.88 -36.28
CA ALA A 303 -46.18 -27.63 -37.68
C ALA A 303 -46.36 -28.95 -38.44
N LEU A 304 -45.48 -29.93 -38.22
CA LEU A 304 -45.60 -31.27 -38.79
C LEU A 304 -46.86 -32.01 -38.28
N LEU A 305 -47.22 -31.84 -37.01
CA LEU A 305 -48.45 -32.41 -36.44
C LEU A 305 -49.73 -31.75 -36.96
N ALA A 306 -49.68 -30.44 -37.25
CA ALA A 306 -50.84 -29.69 -37.72
C ALA A 306 -51.16 -29.94 -39.21
N SER A 307 -50.19 -30.44 -40.00
CA SER A 307 -50.36 -30.68 -41.43
C SER A 307 -49.73 -32.02 -41.86
N PRO A 308 -50.27 -33.15 -41.36
CA PRO A 308 -49.70 -34.48 -41.63
C PRO A 308 -49.78 -34.88 -43.10
N ASP A 309 -50.66 -34.25 -43.89
CA ASP A 309 -50.86 -34.57 -45.31
C ASP A 309 -49.94 -33.74 -46.26
N VAL A 310 -49.26 -32.71 -45.75
CA VAL A 310 -48.40 -31.79 -46.55
C VAL A 310 -46.93 -32.23 -46.46
N VAL A 311 -46.64 -33.47 -46.88
CA VAL A 311 -45.29 -34.07 -46.81
C VAL A 311 -44.85 -34.47 -48.22
N GLY A 312 -44.51 -33.49 -49.06
CA GLY A 312 -44.19 -33.74 -50.47
C GLY A 312 -43.08 -32.89 -51.09
N HIS A 313 -42.54 -31.92 -50.36
CA HIS A 313 -41.54 -30.99 -50.91
C HIS A 313 -40.27 -31.01 -50.05
N GLY A 314 -39.21 -31.58 -50.60
CA GLY A 314 -37.88 -31.62 -50.01
C GLY A 314 -36.87 -32.13 -51.03
N PRO A 315 -35.56 -31.93 -50.78
CA PRO A 315 -34.54 -32.51 -51.63
C PRO A 315 -34.69 -34.04 -51.66
N GLY A 316 -34.64 -34.61 -52.87
CA GLY A 316 -34.64 -36.07 -53.01
C GLY A 316 -33.38 -36.67 -52.38
N ARG A 317 -33.51 -37.87 -51.80
CA ARG A 317 -32.34 -38.71 -51.49
C ARG A 317 -31.53 -38.84 -52.79
N GLY A 318 -30.25 -38.49 -52.73
CA GLY A 318 -29.32 -38.60 -53.85
C GLY A 318 -29.37 -39.99 -54.51
N PRO A 319 -28.83 -40.15 -55.73
CA PRO A 319 -29.08 -41.31 -56.59
C PRO A 319 -28.86 -42.62 -55.83
N SER A 320 -29.91 -43.44 -55.75
CA SER A 320 -29.81 -44.82 -55.24
C SER A 320 -28.72 -45.56 -56.02
N PRO A 321 -27.90 -46.40 -55.37
CA PRO A 321 -26.88 -47.17 -56.07
C PRO A 321 -27.56 -48.00 -57.17
N VAL A 322 -27.20 -47.71 -58.42
CA VAL A 322 -27.67 -48.48 -59.58
C VAL A 322 -27.17 -49.90 -59.39
N ILE A 323 -28.07 -50.84 -59.08
CA ILE A 323 -27.78 -52.26 -59.11
C ILE A 323 -27.48 -52.61 -60.58
N LYS A 324 -26.20 -52.62 -60.95
CA LYS A 324 -25.75 -53.21 -62.22
C LYS A 324 -26.11 -54.69 -62.18
N ARG A 325 -27.16 -55.10 -62.87
CA ARG A 325 -27.37 -56.52 -63.20
C ARG A 325 -26.18 -56.97 -64.05
N SER A 326 -25.31 -57.80 -63.47
CA SER A 326 -24.35 -58.58 -64.24
C SER A 326 -25.14 -59.50 -65.18
N ARG A 327 -24.98 -59.31 -66.49
CA ARG A 327 -25.30 -60.36 -67.45
C ARG A 327 -24.21 -61.42 -67.33
N SER A 328 -24.53 -62.56 -66.74
CA SER A 328 -23.77 -63.79 -66.94
C SER A 328 -23.97 -64.27 -68.38
N ALA A 329 -22.88 -64.82 -68.93
CA ALA A 329 -22.68 -65.29 -70.30
C ALA A 329 -23.77 -66.23 -70.83
#